data_AF-A0A496RWZ9-F1
#
_entry.id   AF-A0A496RWZ9-F1
#
_cell.length_a   1.000
_cell.length_b   1.000
_cell.length_c   1.000
_cell.angle_alpha   90.00
_cell.angle_beta   90.00
_cell.angle_gamma   90.00
#
_symmetry.space_group_name_H-M   'P 1'
#
loop_
_entity.id
_entity.type
_entity.pdbx_description
1 polymer ?
#
loop_
_entity_poly.entity_id
_entity_poly.type
_entity_poly.pdbx_seq_one_letter_code
_entity_poly.pdbx_strand_id
1 'polypeptide(L)'
;MNPSTRKGYRSQHEAAQEYASRGWQVFVPQKVSRFGVQDIFNMFDMIALSPDGSEIHFVQVKSNSTRGFLKKLRAWQCEHVVKIVKWRLMVRRDARKFKRKWIIYE
;
A
#
# COMPACT_ATOMS: atom_id res chain seq x y z
N MET A 1 10.72 21.51 -1.22
CA MET A 1 10.34 20.08 -1.10
C MET A 1 11.18 19.27 -2.08
N ASN A 2 11.81 18.19 -1.62
CA ASN A 2 12.66 17.35 -2.47
C ASN A 2 11.81 16.65 -3.58
N PRO A 3 12.32 16.48 -4.81
CA PRO A 3 11.57 15.86 -5.91
C PRO A 3 11.13 14.41 -5.63
N SER A 4 11.94 13.68 -4.87
CA SER A 4 11.67 12.28 -4.47
C SER A 4 10.45 12.16 -3.55
N THR A 5 10.27 13.12 -2.63
CA THR A 5 9.11 13.17 -1.73
C THR A 5 7.83 13.55 -2.48
N ARG A 6 7.91 14.42 -3.50
CA ARG A 6 6.79 14.73 -4.41
C ARG A 6 6.34 13.52 -5.24
N LYS A 7 7.29 12.69 -5.70
CA LYS A 7 7.01 11.48 -6.49
C LYS A 7 6.33 10.39 -5.67
N GLY A 8 6.75 10.19 -4.42
CA GLY A 8 6.11 9.25 -3.50
C GLY A 8 4.64 9.62 -3.23
N TYR A 9 4.40 10.90 -2.97
CA TYR A 9 3.05 11.44 -2.72
C TYR A 9 2.10 11.27 -3.90
N ARG A 10 2.56 11.49 -5.15
CA ARG A 10 1.72 11.28 -6.34
C ARG A 10 1.31 9.83 -6.51
N SER A 11 2.24 8.89 -6.35
CA SER A 11 1.95 7.46 -6.50
C SER A 11 0.99 6.96 -5.43
N GLN A 12 1.12 7.45 -4.20
CA GLN A 12 0.18 7.18 -3.10
C GLN A 12 -1.23 7.67 -3.45
N HIS A 13 -1.36 8.90 -3.96
CA HIS A 13 -2.64 9.46 -4.38
C HIS A 13 -3.30 8.68 -5.52
N GLU A 14 -2.52 8.28 -6.54
CA GLU A 14 -3.02 7.44 -7.64
C GLU A 14 -3.52 6.07 -7.12
N ALA A 15 -2.84 5.48 -6.14
CA ALA A 15 -3.25 4.22 -5.54
C ALA A 15 -4.53 4.37 -4.70
N ALA A 16 -4.67 5.47 -3.94
CA ALA A 16 -5.88 5.75 -3.19
C ALA A 16 -7.10 5.92 -4.11
N GLN A 17 -6.94 6.62 -5.25
CA GLN A 17 -8.00 6.78 -6.24
C GLN A 17 -8.44 5.46 -6.88
N GLU A 18 -7.51 4.51 -7.09
CA GLU A 18 -7.82 3.18 -7.63
C GLU A 18 -8.68 2.35 -6.67
N TYR A 19 -8.48 2.50 -5.35
CA TYR A 19 -9.35 1.87 -4.36
C TYR A 19 -10.71 2.56 -4.30
N ALA A 20 -10.71 3.90 -4.25
CA ALA A 20 -11.95 4.68 -4.21
C ALA A 20 -12.85 4.41 -5.43
N SER A 21 -12.29 4.22 -6.64
CA SER A 21 -13.07 3.91 -7.84
C SER A 21 -13.77 2.54 -7.79
N ARG A 22 -13.36 1.66 -6.88
CA ARG A 22 -13.96 0.34 -6.63
C ARG A 22 -14.93 0.36 -5.44
N GLY A 23 -15.22 1.54 -4.89
CA GLY A 23 -16.07 1.72 -3.71
C GLY A 23 -15.39 1.44 -2.37
N TRP A 24 -14.08 1.23 -2.34
CA TRP A 24 -13.36 0.96 -1.09
C TRP A 24 -13.15 2.27 -0.31
N GLN A 25 -13.25 2.18 1.01
CA GLN A 25 -12.96 3.30 1.89
C GLN A 25 -11.46 3.35 2.17
N VAL A 26 -10.81 4.48 1.85
CA VAL A 26 -9.35 4.62 1.95
C VAL A 26 -8.97 5.60 3.06
N PHE A 27 -8.03 5.18 3.91
CA PHE A 27 -7.45 5.97 4.99
C PHE A 27 -5.98 6.21 4.70
N VAL A 28 -5.59 7.47 4.60
CA VAL A 28 -4.19 7.88 4.44
C VAL A 28 -3.66 8.39 5.78
N PRO A 29 -2.62 7.78 6.36
CA PRO A 29 -2.08 8.18 7.66
C PRO A 29 -1.53 9.60 7.63
N GLN A 30 -1.64 10.30 8.77
CA GLN A 30 -1.07 11.64 8.91
C GLN A 30 0.45 11.57 9.10
N LYS A 31 1.19 12.49 8.47
CA LYS A 31 2.68 12.53 8.48
C LYS A 31 3.31 12.53 9.88
N VAL A 32 2.56 12.87 10.93
CA VAL A 32 3.00 12.88 12.31
C VAL A 32 2.09 11.97 13.11
N SER A 33 2.55 10.76 13.44
CA SER A 33 1.84 9.90 14.38
C SER A 33 2.02 10.44 15.79
N ARG A 34 0.91 10.51 16.55
CA ARG A 34 0.95 10.73 18.00
C ARG A 34 1.61 9.58 18.77
N PHE A 35 1.67 8.39 18.18
CA PHE A 35 2.17 7.16 18.79
C PHE A 35 3.59 6.79 18.32
N GLY A 36 4.24 7.67 17.56
CA GLY A 36 5.64 7.51 17.15
C GLY A 36 5.88 6.27 16.31
N VAL A 37 6.93 5.52 16.63
CA VAL A 37 7.45 4.40 15.82
C VAL A 37 6.63 3.11 15.94
N GLN A 38 5.69 3.04 16.89
CA GLN A 38 4.84 1.87 17.14
C GLN A 38 3.50 1.94 16.41
N ASP A 39 3.27 3.01 15.63
CA ASP A 39 2.03 3.20 14.91
C ASP A 39 1.99 2.37 13.62
N ILE A 40 1.34 1.21 13.71
CA ILE A 40 1.08 0.31 12.58
C ILE A 40 0.42 1.05 11.42
N PHE A 41 -0.42 2.06 11.67
CA PHE A 41 -1.06 2.83 10.59
C PHE A 41 -0.04 3.65 9.82
N ASN A 42 0.93 4.25 10.52
CA ASN A 42 2.02 5.02 9.89
C ASN A 42 3.13 4.17 9.28
N MET A 43 3.10 2.85 9.44
CA MET A 43 4.03 1.94 8.75
C MET A 43 3.67 1.71 7.27
N PHE A 44 2.45 2.05 6.87
CA PHE A 44 1.94 1.88 5.50
C PHE A 44 1.63 3.24 4.87
N ASP A 45 1.58 3.29 3.55
CA ASP A 45 1.20 4.52 2.85
C ASP A 45 -0.32 4.76 2.91
N MET A 46 -1.13 3.70 3.00
CA MET A 46 -2.58 3.81 3.22
C MET A 46 -3.19 2.49 3.70
N ILE A 47 -4.42 2.56 4.20
CA ILE A 47 -5.27 1.40 4.50
C ILE A 47 -6.54 1.50 3.68
N ALA A 48 -7.04 0.39 3.17
CA ALA A 48 -8.30 0.33 2.44
C ALA A 48 -9.22 -0.74 3.04
N LEU A 49 -10.49 -0.37 3.25
CA LEU A 49 -11.55 -1.26 3.71
C LEU A 49 -12.48 -1.59 2.54
N SER A 50 -12.82 -2.86 2.37
CA SER A 50 -13.78 -3.27 1.35
C SER A 50 -15.18 -2.73 1.65
N PRO A 51 -16.04 -2.50 0.64
CA PRO A 51 -17.38 -1.94 0.83
C PRO A 51 -18.26 -2.75 1.78
N ASP A 52 -18.04 -4.07 1.81
CA ASP A 52 -18.74 -5.05 2.64
C ASP A 52 -18.04 -5.32 3.99
N GLY A 53 -16.92 -4.67 4.26
CA GLY A 53 -16.13 -4.83 5.48
C GLY A 53 -15.42 -6.19 5.64
N SER A 54 -15.44 -7.04 4.60
CA SER A 54 -14.84 -8.38 4.64
C SER A 54 -13.31 -8.39 4.51
N GLU A 55 -12.71 -7.35 3.93
CA GLU A 55 -11.28 -7.24 3.69
C GLU A 55 -10.71 -5.90 4.20
N ILE A 56 -9.57 -6.00 4.88
CA ILE A 56 -8.74 -4.85 5.27
C ILE A 56 -7.38 -5.01 4.57
N HIS A 57 -7.03 -4.03 3.75
CA HIS A 57 -5.72 -3.97 3.10
C HIS A 57 -4.85 -2.89 3.73
N PHE A 58 -3.68 -3.27 4.23
CA PHE A 58 -2.59 -2.35 4.57
C PHE A 58 -1.66 -2.23 3.36
N VAL A 59 -1.54 -1.03 2.81
CA VAL A 59 -0.95 -0.81 1.48
C VAL A 59 0.32 0.03 1.56
N GLN A 60 1.43 -0.52 1.08
CA GLN A 60 2.66 0.21 0.79
C GLN A 60 2.80 0.43 -0.72
N VAL A 61 3.00 1.67 -1.13
CA VAL A 61 3.19 2.10 -2.52
C VAL A 61 4.68 2.32 -2.79
N LYS A 62 5.21 1.61 -3.77
CA LYS A 62 6.59 1.79 -4.27
C LYS A 62 6.58 2.01 -5.78
N SER A 63 7.58 2.73 -6.27
CA SER A 63 7.83 2.92 -7.70
C SER A 63 9.10 2.18 -8.12
N ASN A 64 9.08 1.52 -9.28
CA ASN A 64 10.21 0.86 -9.97
C ASN A 64 10.80 -0.42 -9.35
N SER A 65 10.91 -0.57 -8.03
CA SER A 65 11.54 -1.77 -7.42
C SER A 65 10.92 -2.18 -6.09
N THR A 66 10.79 -3.49 -5.88
CA THR A 66 10.15 -4.13 -4.71
C THR A 66 11.06 -5.14 -4.00
N ARG A 67 12.29 -5.37 -4.51
CA ARG A 67 13.15 -6.51 -4.12
C ARG A 67 13.47 -6.58 -2.62
N GLY A 68 13.69 -5.42 -1.98
CA GLY A 68 13.99 -5.34 -0.53
C GLY A 68 12.75 -5.35 0.36
N PHE A 69 11.62 -4.84 -0.12
CA PHE A 69 10.38 -4.77 0.66
C PHE A 69 9.67 -6.13 0.71
N LEU A 70 9.64 -6.86 -0.41
CA LEU A 70 9.03 -8.20 -0.47
C LEU A 70 9.65 -9.18 0.53
N LYS A 71 10.97 -9.13 0.73
CA LYS A 71 11.66 -9.97 1.72
C LYS A 71 11.19 -9.64 3.15
N LYS A 72 11.05 -8.35 3.48
CA LYS A 72 10.57 -7.90 4.78
C LYS A 72 9.08 -8.20 5.00
N LEU A 73 8.25 -7.99 3.98
CA LEU A 73 6.82 -8.29 4.05
C LEU A 73 6.59 -9.78 4.29
N ARG A 74 7.30 -10.66 3.55
CA ARG A 74 7.22 -12.12 3.76
C ARG A 74 7.70 -12.54 5.14
N ALA A 75 8.83 -12.00 5.60
CA ALA A 75 9.32 -12.29 6.96
C ALA A 75 8.29 -11.88 8.02
N TRP A 76 7.73 -10.68 7.89
CA TRP A 76 6.71 -10.17 8.80
C TRP A 76 5.41 -11.00 8.75
N GLN A 77 4.93 -11.39 7.56
CA GLN A 77 3.75 -12.28 7.40
C GLN A 77 3.96 -13.64 8.06
N CYS A 78 5.16 -14.22 7.97
CA CYS A 78 5.50 -15.47 8.65
C CYS A 78 5.55 -15.31 10.17
N GLU A 79 6.11 -14.20 10.66
CA GLU A 79 6.24 -13.90 12.10
C GLU A 79 4.90 -13.49 12.74
N HIS A 80 3.98 -12.92 11.95
CA HIS A 80 2.70 -12.36 12.42
C HIS A 80 1.54 -12.99 11.66
N VAL A 81 1.14 -14.19 12.07
CA VAL A 81 0.01 -14.92 11.48
C VAL A 81 -1.30 -14.25 11.90
N VAL A 82 -1.78 -13.30 11.10
CA VAL A 82 -3.06 -12.61 11.31
C VAL A 82 -4.16 -13.34 10.54
N LYS A 83 -5.09 -14.00 11.24
CA LYS A 83 -6.11 -14.89 10.64
C LYS A 83 -7.13 -14.22 9.70
N ILE A 84 -7.19 -12.88 9.64
CA ILE A 84 -8.26 -12.14 8.94
C ILE A 84 -7.69 -11.07 7.97
N VAL A 85 -6.37 -10.82 7.96
CA VAL A 85 -5.80 -9.75 7.14
C VAL A 85 -5.12 -10.31 5.90
N LYS A 86 -5.61 -9.90 4.72
CA LYS A 86 -4.96 -10.19 3.43
C LYS A 86 -4.01 -9.07 3.07
N TRP A 87 -2.76 -9.43 2.84
CA TRP A 87 -1.72 -8.51 2.44
C TRP A 87 -1.61 -8.55 0.92
N ARG A 88 -1.62 -7.38 0.27
CA ARG A 88 -1.47 -7.29 -1.18
C ARG A 88 -0.41 -6.26 -1.55
N LEU A 89 0.58 -6.68 -2.33
CA LEU A 89 1.55 -5.78 -2.94
C LEU A 89 1.12 -5.47 -4.37
N MET A 90 0.78 -4.20 -4.62
CA MET A 90 0.45 -3.71 -5.95
C MET A 90 1.67 -3.04 -6.59
N VAL A 91 2.14 -3.57 -7.71
CA VAL A 91 3.28 -3.05 -8.47
C VAL A 91 2.78 -2.42 -9.75
N ARG A 92 2.99 -1.11 -9.88
CA ARG A 92 2.67 -0.38 -11.11
C ARG A 92 3.66 -0.74 -12.23
N ARG A 93 3.14 -1.13 -13.39
CA ARG A 93 3.91 -1.30 -14.62
C ARG A 93 3.82 -0.06 -15.51
N ASP A 94 4.82 0.09 -16.39
CA ASP A 94 4.80 1.12 -17.43
C ASP A 94 3.65 0.82 -18.41
N ALA A 95 2.68 1.72 -18.46
CA ALA A 95 1.48 1.59 -19.28
C ALA A 95 1.78 1.61 -20.80
N ARG A 96 2.97 2.09 -21.20
CA ARG A 96 3.42 2.05 -22.60
C ARG A 96 3.96 0.68 -23.00
N LYS A 97 4.35 -0.15 -22.03
CA LYS A 97 4.98 -1.45 -22.27
C LYS A 97 4.08 -2.64 -21.92
N PHE A 98 3.08 -2.46 -21.06
CA PHE A 98 2.27 -3.54 -20.54
C PHE A 98 0.78 -3.21 -20.57
N LYS A 99 -0.04 -4.14 -21.11
CA LYS A 99 -1.51 -4.01 -21.18
C LYS A 99 -2.17 -3.85 -19.81
N ARG A 100 -1.61 -4.46 -18.75
CA ARG A 100 -2.09 -4.33 -17.38
C ARG A 100 -1.18 -3.41 -16.59
N LYS A 101 -1.76 -2.32 -16.08
CA LYS A 101 -1.07 -1.27 -15.30
C LYS A 101 -0.59 -1.77 -13.94
N TRP A 102 -1.20 -2.81 -13.38
CA TRP A 102 -0.91 -3.31 -12.04
C TRP A 102 -0.61 -4.81 -12.07
N ILE A 103 0.44 -5.22 -11.35
CA ILE A 103 0.63 -6.60 -10.90
C ILE A 103 0.30 -6.63 -9.42
N ILE A 104 -0.52 -7.60 -9.00
CA ILE A 104 -0.87 -7.81 -7.60
C ILE A 104 -0.16 -9.09 -7.16
N TYR A 105 0.55 -9.01 -6.05
CA TYR A 105 1.10 -10.16 -5.33
C TYR A 105 0.37 -10.30 -4.01
N GLU A 106 0.01 -11.53 -3.66
CA GLU A 106 -0.58 -11.93 -2.38
C GLU A 106 0.47 -12.62 -1.52
#